data_AF-A0A7C9P0Y2-F1
#
_entry.id   AF-A0A7C9P0Y2-F1
#
_cell.length_a   1.000
_cell.length_b   1.000
_cell.length_c   1.000
_cell.angle_alpha   90.00
_cell.angle_beta   90.00
_cell.angle_gamma   90.00
#
_symmetry.space_group_name_H-M   'P 1'
#
loop_
_entity.id
_entity.type
_entity.pdbx_description
1 polymer ?
#
loop_
_entity_poly.entity_id
_entity_poly.type
_entity_poly.pdbx_seq_one_letter_code
_entity_poly.pdbx_strand_id
1 'polypeptide(L)'
;MKSPTARRDPNQTAGEQDREDARKATTPARHRWTHHDKYHATCRRCGTRAQKRPSPYGRRWWTEWRLPDGTTRNNYDGQPTPPCLPPDLATPGRPE
;
A
#
# COMPACT_ATOMS: atom_id res chain seq x y z
N MET A 1 -29.08 54.75 28.95
CA MET A 1 -29.06 53.43 28.29
C MET A 1 -27.63 53.20 27.80
N LYS A 2 -26.90 52.24 28.39
CA LYS A 2 -25.46 52.01 28.19
C LYS A 2 -25.20 50.58 27.72
N SER A 3 -24.21 50.46 26.80
CA SER A 3 -23.44 49.27 26.41
C SER A 3 -24.06 48.33 25.36
N PRO A 4 -23.27 47.52 24.60
CA PRO A 4 -21.81 47.49 24.42
C PRO A 4 -21.35 47.39 22.95
N THR A 5 -20.08 47.63 22.66
CA THR A 5 -19.41 47.00 21.50
C THR A 5 -18.07 46.47 21.96
N ALA A 6 -18.03 45.17 22.21
CA ALA A 6 -16.82 44.45 22.56
C ALA A 6 -15.89 44.40 21.34
N ARG A 7 -14.67 44.88 21.52
CA ARG A 7 -13.52 44.66 20.63
C ARG A 7 -13.29 43.16 20.51
N ARG A 8 -13.11 42.68 19.28
CA ARG A 8 -12.86 41.28 18.94
C ARG A 8 -11.35 41.07 18.84
N ASP A 9 -10.78 40.32 19.77
CA ASP A 9 -9.38 39.88 19.75
C ASP A 9 -9.10 38.97 18.53
N PRO A 10 -8.03 39.22 17.74
CA PRO A 10 -7.69 38.40 16.57
C PRO A 10 -6.73 37.24 16.86
N ASN A 11 -6.52 36.84 18.12
CA ASN A 11 -5.49 35.85 18.46
C ASN A 11 -6.07 34.45 18.73
N GLN A 12 -6.56 33.77 17.68
CA GLN A 12 -6.97 32.38 17.80
C GLN A 12 -6.91 31.63 16.45
N THR A 13 -5.70 31.33 15.95
CA THR A 13 -5.48 30.31 14.91
C THR A 13 -4.00 29.95 14.79
N ALA A 14 -3.48 29.19 15.76
CA ALA A 14 -2.17 28.54 15.64
C ALA A 14 -2.17 27.30 16.54
N GLY A 15 -2.79 26.22 16.08
CA GLY A 15 -2.81 24.99 16.88
C GLY A 15 -3.59 23.80 16.31
N GLU A 16 -4.33 23.98 15.21
CA GLU A 16 -5.22 22.92 14.70
C GLU A 16 -4.71 22.24 13.41
N GLN A 17 -3.75 22.82 12.70
CA GLN A 17 -3.25 22.26 11.42
C GLN A 17 -2.18 21.17 11.58
N ASP A 18 -1.54 21.03 12.74
CA ASP A 18 -0.45 20.05 12.94
C ASP A 18 -0.96 18.63 13.29
N ARG A 19 -2.27 18.49 13.59
CA ARG A 19 -2.87 17.19 13.96
C ARG A 19 -3.49 16.42 12.79
N GLU A 20 -3.70 17.06 11.65
CA GLU A 20 -4.33 16.40 10.49
C GLU A 20 -3.34 15.66 9.59
N ASP A 21 -2.04 15.99 9.64
CA ASP A 21 -1.04 15.35 8.78
C ASP A 21 -0.65 13.93 9.25
N ALA A 22 -0.91 13.60 10.53
CA ALA A 22 -0.60 12.30 11.11
C ALA A 22 -1.57 11.16 10.70
N ARG A 23 -2.64 11.46 9.94
CA ARG A 23 -3.69 10.50 9.56
C ARG A 23 -3.72 10.12 8.09
N LYS A 24 -2.67 10.38 7.30
CA LYS A 24 -2.48 9.61 6.07
C LYS A 24 -2.04 8.18 6.41
N ALA A 25 -2.98 7.43 6.98
CA ALA A 25 -2.95 5.98 6.94
C ALA A 25 -2.77 5.60 5.46
N THR A 26 -1.58 5.10 5.13
CA THR A 26 -1.19 4.61 3.82
C THR A 26 -2.18 3.52 3.42
N THR A 27 -3.30 3.92 2.82
CA THR A 27 -4.25 2.98 2.24
C THR A 27 -3.45 2.18 1.22
N PRO A 28 -3.38 0.84 1.34
CA PRO A 28 -2.55 0.06 0.45
C PRO A 28 -3.01 0.35 -0.97
N ALA A 29 -2.05 0.79 -1.78
CA ALA A 29 -2.34 1.16 -3.14
C ALA A 29 -2.95 -0.03 -3.90
N ARG A 30 -3.75 0.26 -4.92
CA ARG A 30 -4.16 -0.79 -5.87
C ARG A 30 -2.96 -1.18 -6.72
N HIS A 31 -2.80 -2.48 -6.94
CA HIS A 31 -1.81 -3.00 -7.87
C HIS A 31 -2.10 -2.53 -9.30
N ARG A 32 -1.03 -2.17 -10.02
CA ARG A 32 -1.06 -1.88 -11.46
C ARG A 32 -0.38 -3.03 -12.19
N TRP A 33 -1.11 -4.11 -12.39
CA TRP A 33 -0.63 -5.30 -13.08
C TRP A 33 -0.40 -5.05 -14.57
N THR A 34 0.80 -5.36 -15.03
CA THR A 34 1.12 -5.56 -16.45
C THR A 34 1.21 -7.06 -16.68
N HIS A 35 0.38 -7.56 -17.58
CA HIS A 35 0.36 -8.95 -17.97
C HIS A 35 1.39 -9.17 -19.06
N HIS A 36 2.31 -10.11 -18.84
CA HIS A 36 3.32 -10.49 -19.86
C HIS A 36 2.82 -11.67 -20.69
N ASP A 37 2.09 -12.58 -20.04
CA ASP A 37 1.41 -13.70 -20.69
C ASP A 37 0.21 -14.15 -19.84
N LYS A 38 -0.39 -15.29 -20.21
CA LYS A 38 -1.57 -15.87 -19.55
C LYS A 38 -1.33 -16.22 -18.08
N TYR A 39 -0.09 -16.48 -17.70
CA TYR A 39 0.32 -16.99 -16.40
C TYR A 39 1.16 -16.01 -15.58
N HIS A 40 1.80 -15.03 -16.22
CA HIS A 40 2.68 -14.07 -15.55
C HIS A 40 2.16 -12.63 -15.63
N ALA A 41 2.20 -11.94 -14.49
CA ALA A 41 1.99 -10.51 -14.40
C ALA A 41 3.00 -9.87 -13.45
N THR A 42 3.31 -8.60 -13.66
CA THR A 42 4.16 -7.81 -12.75
C THR A 42 3.48 -6.49 -12.43
N CYS A 43 3.43 -6.12 -11.17
CA CYS A 43 2.92 -4.82 -10.77
C CYS A 43 3.95 -3.74 -11.09
N ARG A 44 3.59 -2.77 -11.93
CA ARG A 44 4.46 -1.64 -12.30
C ARG A 44 4.77 -0.69 -11.14
N ARG A 45 3.99 -0.74 -10.06
CA ARG A 45 4.13 0.17 -8.92
C ARG A 45 5.06 -0.38 -7.83
N CYS A 46 4.88 -1.64 -7.46
CA CYS A 46 5.64 -2.26 -6.37
C CYS A 46 6.65 -3.31 -6.85
N GLY A 47 6.67 -3.64 -8.14
CA GLY A 47 7.55 -4.68 -8.67
C GLY A 47 7.14 -6.12 -8.31
N THR A 48 6.07 -6.33 -7.54
CA THR A 48 5.57 -7.66 -7.20
C THR A 48 5.24 -8.44 -8.48
N ARG A 49 5.71 -9.68 -8.57
CA ARG A 49 5.43 -10.59 -9.68
C ARG A 49 4.35 -11.58 -9.25
N ALA A 50 3.28 -11.70 -10.02
CA ALA A 50 2.22 -12.69 -9.82
C ALA A 50 2.35 -13.79 -10.88
N GLN A 51 2.34 -15.04 -10.45
CA GLN A 51 2.46 -16.21 -11.30
C GLN A 51 1.35 -17.21 -11.02
N LYS A 52 0.50 -17.47 -12.02
CA LYS A 52 -0.52 -18.51 -11.96
C LYS A 52 0.13 -19.86 -12.22
N ARG A 53 -0.01 -20.78 -11.27
CA ARG A 53 0.53 -22.14 -11.31
C ARG A 53 -0.61 -23.15 -11.25
N PRO A 54 -0.54 -24.25 -12.00
CA PRO A 54 -1.43 -25.39 -11.76
C PRO A 54 -1.09 -26.03 -10.41
N SER A 55 -2.10 -26.51 -9.69
CA SER A 55 -1.89 -27.33 -8.49
C SER A 55 -1.33 -28.70 -8.91
N PRO A 56 -0.31 -29.23 -8.21
CA PRO A 56 0.20 -30.57 -8.48
C PRO A 56 -0.81 -31.68 -8.14
N TYR A 57 -1.77 -31.41 -7.24
CA TYR A 57 -2.68 -32.43 -6.69
C TYR A 57 -4.13 -32.27 -7.16
N GLY A 58 -4.42 -31.40 -8.13
CA GLY A 58 -5.80 -31.26 -8.63
C GLY A 58 -5.99 -30.21 -9.71
N ARG A 59 -7.24 -30.07 -10.18
CA ARG A 59 -7.65 -29.14 -11.24
C ARG A 59 -7.81 -27.68 -10.76
N ARG A 60 -7.06 -27.25 -9.76
CA ARG A 60 -7.11 -25.89 -9.20
C ARG A 60 -5.89 -25.10 -9.64
N TRP A 61 -6.07 -23.82 -9.91
CA TRP A 61 -4.98 -22.87 -10.15
C TRP A 61 -4.76 -22.06 -8.90
N TRP A 62 -3.50 -21.76 -8.60
CA TRP A 62 -3.09 -20.89 -7.52
C TRP A 62 -2.14 -19.81 -8.04
N THR A 63 -1.98 -18.74 -7.29
CA THR A 63 -1.12 -17.61 -7.61
C THR A 63 0.02 -17.54 -6.60
N GLU A 64 1.24 -17.57 -7.10
CA GLU A 64 2.45 -17.22 -6.38
C GLU A 64 2.72 -15.72 -6.57
N TRP A 65 2.98 -15.00 -5.49
CA TRP A 65 3.46 -13.62 -5.51
C TRP A 65 4.89 -13.57 -5.00
N ARG A 66 5.79 -13.08 -5.85
CA ARG A 66 7.17 -12.76 -5.46
C ARG A 66 7.28 -11.27 -5.27
N LEU A 67 7.54 -10.85 -4.04
CA LEU A 67 7.73 -9.46 -3.66
C LEU A 67 9.16 -9.01 -4.05
N PRO A 68 9.41 -7.70 -4.20
CA PRO A 68 10.72 -7.17 -4.57
C PRO A 68 11.81 -7.42 -3.51
N ASP A 69 11.42 -7.65 -2.26
CA ASP A 69 12.28 -8.02 -1.13
C ASP A 69 12.79 -9.48 -1.20
N GLY A 70 12.33 -10.25 -2.19
CA GLY A 70 12.63 -11.68 -2.33
C GLY A 70 11.66 -12.60 -1.59
N THR A 71 10.74 -12.07 -0.78
CA THR A 71 9.72 -12.84 -0.09
C THR A 71 8.72 -13.41 -1.09
N THR A 72 8.31 -14.67 -0.87
CA THR A 72 7.28 -15.33 -1.67
C THR A 72 6.03 -15.58 -0.82
N ARG A 73 4.86 -15.29 -1.37
CA ARG A 73 3.55 -15.60 -0.80
C ARG A 73 2.71 -16.34 -1.84
N ASN A 74 1.74 -17.13 -1.43
CA ASN A 74 0.87 -17.83 -2.37
C ASN A 74 -0.56 -17.96 -1.82
N ASN A 75 -1.55 -18.05 -2.70
CA ASN A 75 -2.93 -18.33 -2.28
C ASN A 75 -3.29 -19.82 -2.26
N TYR A 76 -2.33 -20.71 -2.52
CA TYR A 76 -2.54 -22.15 -2.36
C TYR A 76 -2.81 -22.46 -0.87
N ASP A 77 -2.05 -21.84 0.02
CA ASP A 77 -2.21 -21.90 1.47
C ASP A 77 -3.23 -20.87 2.02
N GLY A 78 -4.04 -20.26 1.14
CA GLY A 78 -5.06 -19.28 1.52
C GLY A 78 -4.53 -17.88 1.85
N GLN A 79 -3.25 -17.58 1.60
CA GLN A 79 -2.72 -16.23 1.87
C GLN A 79 -3.33 -15.22 0.88
N PRO A 80 -3.68 -14.01 1.35
CA PRO A 80 -4.19 -12.97 0.48
C PRO A 80 -3.08 -12.42 -0.43
N THR A 81 -3.49 -11.74 -1.50
CA THR A 81 -2.56 -10.95 -2.33
C THR A 81 -1.84 -9.94 -1.44
N PRO A 82 -0.49 -9.87 -1.49
CA PRO A 82 0.27 -8.90 -0.70
C PRO A 82 -0.16 -7.46 -1.04
N PRO A 83 -0.10 -6.52 -0.08
CA PRO A 83 -0.40 -5.13 -0.34
C PRO A 83 0.58 -4.54 -1.37
N CYS A 84 0.12 -3.58 -2.17
CA CYS A 84 1.01 -2.86 -3.09
C CYS A 84 1.77 -1.78 -2.32
N LEU A 85 2.94 -2.12 -1.81
CA LEU A 85 3.85 -1.18 -1.16
C LEU A 85 4.90 -0.70 -2.17
N PRO A 86 5.22 0.61 -2.25
CA PRO A 86 6.32 1.07 -3.08
C PRO A 86 7.63 0.37 -2.67
N PRO A 87 8.53 0.09 -3.64
CA PRO A 87 9.72 -0.73 -3.40
C PRO A 87 10.68 -0.13 -2.36
N ASP A 88 10.65 1.19 -2.19
CA ASP A 88 11.42 1.94 -1.19
C ASP A 88 11.06 1.54 0.26
N LEU A 89 9.79 1.17 0.51
CA LEU A 89 9.32 0.69 1.81
C LEU A 89 9.51 -0.82 2.02
N ALA A 90 9.95 -1.54 0.98
CA ALA A 90 10.10 -3.00 1.02
C ALA A 90 11.54 -3.46 1.30
N THR A 91 12.50 -2.54 1.40
CA THR A 91 13.92 -2.89 1.55
C THR A 91 14.39 -2.63 2.98
N PRO A 92 14.74 -3.64 3.79
CA PRO A 92 15.67 -3.41 4.89
C PRO A 92 17.04 -3.10 4.29
N GLY A 93 17.62 -1.97 4.70
CA GLY A 93 18.78 -1.32 4.10
C GLY A 93 19.84 -2.25 3.50
N ARG A 94 20.20 -1.98 2.25
CA ARG A 94 21.41 -2.49 1.63
C ARG A 94 22.53 -1.50 1.99
N PRO A 95 23.57 -1.89 2.76
CA PRO A 95 24.72 -1.03 2.95
C PRO A 95 25.49 -0.93 1.62
N GLU A 96 26.06 0.25 1.40
CA GLU A 96 26.88 0.63 0.24
C GLU A 96 28.11 -0.26 0.04
#